data_AF-A0A7K9HDJ2-F1
#
_entry.id   AF-A0A7K9HDJ2-F1
#
_cell.length_a   1.000
_cell.length_b   1.000
_cell.length_c   1.000
_cell.angle_alpha   90.00
_cell.angle_beta   90.00
_cell.angle_gamma   90.00
#
_symmetry.space_group_name_H-M   'P 1'
#
loop_
_entity.id
_entity.type
_entity.pdbx_description
1 polymer ?
#
loop_
_entity_poly.entity_id
_entity_poly.type
_entity_poly.pdbx_seq_one_letter_code
_entity_poly.pdbx_strand_id
1 'polypeptide(L)'
;VPSAVPMMHQVSRTTNSITLSWPQPDQPNGVILDYQLRYFSKAEDEDNSLTLTSETNMATISNLSPGKIYAFQVRARTAVGYGPYSGKMYFQTLMGGERSEMMQDRLPLIVGSALGALAFLVIAAIAILAIIFKSKRRETPYTDRLQQYIGARGLGVKYYIDPSTYEDPNEAIREFAKEIDVSFIKIEEVIGSGEFGEVCFGRLKHPGKREYTVAIKTLKSGYTEEQRREFLSEASIMGQFEHPNVIHLEGVVTKSRPVMIVTEFMENGSLDSFLRQKEGQFSVLQLVGMLRGIAAGMRYLSDMNYVHRDLAARNILVNSNLVCKVSDFGLSRFLEDDASNPTYTGALGCKIPVRWTAPEAIQYRKFTSSSDVWSYGIVMWEVMSYGERPYWDMSNQDVINAIDQDYRLPPPPDCPTVLHLLMLDCWQKERVQRPKFEQIVSALDKMIRKPSALKAIGTGSSRPSQPLLSNCPPDFPSLSNTHDWLDAIKMGCYKENFDQAGLNTFDVISHMTLEDIQRIGITLVGHQKKILNSIQLMRVHLNQLEPVEV
;
A
#
# COMPACT_ATOMS: atom_id res chain seq x y z
N VAL A 1 -19.52 59.70 39.34
CA VAL A 1 -20.41 58.66 39.92
C VAL A 1 -21.34 58.12 38.83
N PRO A 2 -21.85 56.88 38.93
CA PRO A 2 -22.79 56.31 37.95
C PRO A 2 -24.07 57.13 37.82
N SER A 3 -24.76 57.05 36.67
CA SER A 3 -26.14 57.52 36.53
C SER A 3 -27.11 56.66 37.34
N ALA A 4 -28.38 57.09 37.43
CA ALA A 4 -29.44 56.27 38.02
C ALA A 4 -29.66 54.99 37.20
N VAL A 5 -30.03 53.91 37.88
CA VAL A 5 -30.51 52.68 37.23
C VAL A 5 -31.87 52.96 36.58
N PRO A 6 -32.08 52.62 35.30
CA PRO A 6 -33.25 53.08 34.56
C PRO A 6 -34.55 52.39 34.99
N MET A 7 -34.50 51.10 35.35
CA MET A 7 -35.67 50.33 35.73
C MET A 7 -35.33 49.10 36.58
N MET A 8 -36.36 48.46 37.15
CA MET A 8 -36.23 47.24 37.93
C MET A 8 -37.40 46.29 37.62
N HIS A 9 -37.09 45.02 37.45
CA HIS A 9 -38.03 43.95 37.12
C HIS A 9 -38.20 42.98 38.29
N GLN A 10 -39.43 42.55 38.53
CA GLN A 10 -39.72 41.51 39.49
C GLN A 10 -39.52 40.13 38.84
N VAL A 11 -38.52 39.38 39.31
CA VAL A 11 -38.20 38.02 38.84
C VAL A 11 -39.11 37.00 39.51
N SER A 12 -39.32 37.13 40.81
CA SER A 12 -40.20 36.25 41.58
C SER A 12 -40.78 36.97 42.80
N ARG A 13 -41.95 36.52 43.25
CA ARG A 13 -42.59 36.97 44.49
C ARG A 13 -43.15 35.78 45.25
N THR A 14 -43.02 35.81 46.56
CA THR A 14 -43.65 34.86 47.49
C THR A 14 -44.51 35.63 48.48
N THR A 15 -45.03 34.95 49.50
CA THR A 15 -45.74 35.61 50.62
C THR A 15 -44.80 36.43 51.49
N ASN A 16 -43.48 36.16 51.50
CA ASN A 16 -42.54 36.82 52.40
C ASN A 16 -41.24 37.30 51.74
N SER A 17 -41.11 37.20 50.41
CA SER A 17 -39.93 37.63 49.69
C SER A 17 -40.23 38.14 48.29
N ILE A 18 -39.42 39.06 47.80
CA ILE A 18 -39.46 39.57 46.42
C ILE A 18 -38.04 39.53 45.85
N THR A 19 -37.88 38.93 44.67
CA THR A 19 -36.62 38.95 43.93
C THR A 19 -36.71 39.94 42.79
N LEU A 20 -35.75 40.87 42.75
CA LEU A 20 -35.68 41.95 41.78
C LEU A 20 -34.40 41.84 40.96
N SER A 21 -34.48 42.19 39.69
CA SER A 21 -33.33 42.35 38.80
C SER A 21 -33.39 43.71 38.08
N TRP A 22 -32.23 44.26 37.73
CA TRP A 22 -32.15 45.53 37.02
C TRP A 22 -30.99 45.50 36.00
N PRO A 23 -31.05 46.33 34.95
CA PRO A 23 -29.90 46.55 34.08
C PRO A 23 -28.88 47.49 34.76
N GLN A 24 -27.66 47.51 34.23
CA GLN A 24 -26.62 48.46 34.63
C GLN A 24 -27.05 49.92 34.29
N PRO A 25 -26.58 50.97 34.99
CA PRO A 25 -26.88 52.35 34.62
C PRO A 25 -26.42 52.68 33.19
N ASP A 26 -27.22 53.47 32.47
CA ASP A 26 -26.93 53.85 31.07
C ASP A 26 -25.58 54.59 30.93
N GLN A 27 -25.18 55.36 31.94
CA GLN A 27 -23.87 56.00 32.04
C GLN A 27 -23.14 55.52 33.30
N PRO A 28 -22.44 54.38 33.26
CA PRO A 28 -21.82 53.78 34.44
C PRO A 28 -20.64 54.59 34.98
N ASN A 29 -19.98 55.40 34.15
CA ASN A 29 -18.90 56.33 34.54
C ASN A 29 -17.81 55.67 35.42
N GLY A 30 -17.42 54.43 35.07
CA GLY A 30 -16.47 53.58 35.79
C GLY A 30 -16.95 52.12 35.89
N VAL A 31 -16.14 51.27 36.54
CA VAL A 31 -16.52 49.87 36.84
C VAL A 31 -17.48 49.86 38.03
N ILE A 32 -18.65 49.24 37.87
CA ILE A 32 -19.62 49.08 38.95
C ILE A 32 -19.11 48.00 39.91
N LEU A 33 -18.99 48.35 41.18
CA LEU A 33 -18.49 47.47 42.23
C LEU A 33 -19.62 46.72 42.92
N ASP A 34 -20.69 47.43 43.26
CA ASP A 34 -21.91 46.87 43.84
C ASP A 34 -23.12 47.78 43.60
N TYR A 35 -24.28 47.27 43.99
CA TYR A 35 -25.55 47.97 44.02
C TYR A 35 -26.09 48.02 45.44
N GLN A 36 -26.65 49.16 45.82
CA GLN A 36 -27.36 49.31 47.07
C GLN A 36 -28.84 49.52 46.80
N LEU A 37 -29.66 48.62 47.35
CA LEU A 37 -31.10 48.65 47.33
C LEU A 37 -31.59 49.29 48.61
N ARG A 38 -32.61 50.14 48.47
CA ARG A 38 -33.36 50.75 49.57
C ARG A 38 -34.81 50.37 49.39
N TYR A 39 -35.45 49.89 50.45
CA TYR A 39 -36.86 49.52 50.41
C TYR A 39 -37.59 49.87 51.71
N PHE A 40 -38.88 50.14 51.59
CA PHE A 40 -39.76 50.48 52.71
C PHE A 40 -41.21 50.10 52.38
N SER A 41 -42.02 49.84 53.40
CA SER A 41 -43.44 49.59 53.18
C SER A 41 -44.12 50.85 52.67
N LYS A 42 -45.05 50.75 51.71
CA LYS A 42 -45.81 51.92 51.22
C LYS A 42 -46.62 52.61 52.35
N ALA A 43 -46.90 51.90 53.44
CA ALA A 43 -47.60 52.43 54.60
C ALA A 43 -46.68 53.12 55.63
N GLU A 44 -45.36 53.06 55.45
CA GLU A 44 -44.36 53.64 56.34
C GLU A 44 -43.66 54.82 55.64
N ASP A 45 -43.21 55.81 56.42
CA ASP A 45 -42.43 56.93 55.90
C ASP A 45 -41.05 56.48 55.39
N GLU A 46 -40.49 57.23 54.42
CA GLU A 46 -39.19 56.94 53.79
C GLU A 46 -38.02 56.90 54.79
N ASP A 47 -38.19 57.49 55.98
CA ASP A 47 -37.23 57.50 57.06
C ASP A 47 -36.99 56.11 57.70
N ASN A 48 -37.94 55.17 57.56
CA ASN A 48 -37.81 53.79 58.06
C ASN A 48 -37.29 52.81 57.00
N SER A 49 -36.55 53.29 56.02
CA SER A 49 -36.04 52.47 54.93
C SER A 49 -34.98 51.45 55.38
N LEU A 50 -35.11 50.23 54.89
CA LEU A 50 -34.10 49.18 55.01
C LEU A 50 -33.19 49.23 53.78
N THR A 51 -31.91 48.90 53.94
CA THR A 51 -30.96 48.82 52.82
C THR A 51 -30.32 47.43 52.72
N LEU A 52 -30.08 47.00 51.48
CA LEU A 52 -29.43 45.73 51.15
C LEU A 52 -28.40 46.00 50.04
N THR A 53 -27.21 45.45 50.17
CA THR A 53 -26.16 45.56 49.15
C THR A 53 -26.10 44.25 48.35
N SER A 54 -25.99 44.35 47.04
CA SER A 54 -25.79 43.20 46.14
C SER A 54 -24.59 43.46 45.22
N GLU A 55 -23.71 42.48 45.10
CA GLU A 55 -22.57 42.49 44.17
C GLU A 55 -23.01 42.26 42.71
N THR A 56 -24.25 41.81 42.51
CA THR A 56 -24.80 41.52 41.19
C THR A 56 -26.02 42.40 40.90
N ASN A 57 -26.49 42.38 39.66
CA ASN A 57 -27.66 43.13 39.21
C ASN A 57 -29.00 42.44 39.57
N MET A 58 -28.98 41.59 40.60
CA MET A 58 -30.15 40.88 41.13
C MET A 58 -30.05 40.80 42.65
N ALA A 59 -31.18 40.90 43.35
CA ALA A 59 -31.25 40.70 44.80
C ALA A 59 -32.60 40.12 45.22
N THR A 60 -32.57 39.24 46.23
CA THR A 60 -33.77 38.70 46.88
C THR A 60 -33.93 39.34 48.25
N ILE A 61 -35.03 40.06 48.44
CA ILE A 61 -35.40 40.67 49.71
C ILE A 61 -36.34 39.70 50.42
N SER A 62 -35.93 39.22 51.58
CA SER A 62 -36.68 38.29 52.45
C SER A 62 -37.28 39.02 53.65
N ASN A 63 -38.10 38.33 54.44
CA ASN A 63 -38.76 38.85 55.65
C ASN A 63 -39.75 40.00 55.40
N LEU A 64 -40.38 40.01 54.22
CA LEU A 64 -41.47 40.94 53.91
C LEU A 64 -42.80 40.42 54.49
N SER A 65 -43.70 41.33 54.83
CA SER A 65 -45.04 40.98 55.33
C SER A 65 -45.94 40.57 54.16
N PRO A 66 -46.68 39.44 54.27
CA PRO A 66 -47.63 39.03 53.23
C PRO A 66 -48.65 40.09 52.87
N GLY A 67 -49.02 40.14 51.58
CA GLY A 67 -50.04 41.06 51.06
C GLY A 67 -49.67 42.55 50.99
N LYS A 68 -48.51 42.97 51.52
CA LYS A 68 -48.11 44.39 51.56
C LYS A 68 -47.40 44.85 50.28
N ILE A 69 -47.55 46.14 49.97
CA ILE A 69 -46.84 46.82 48.88
C ILE A 69 -45.59 47.48 49.46
N TYR A 70 -44.45 47.24 48.81
CA TYR A 70 -43.16 47.81 49.15
C TYR A 70 -42.66 48.68 48.01
N ALA A 71 -42.06 49.82 48.36
CA ALA A 71 -41.34 50.67 47.43
C ALA A 71 -39.87 50.27 47.42
N PHE A 72 -39.25 50.21 46.25
CA PHE A 72 -37.85 49.85 46.06
C PHE A 72 -37.14 50.88 45.19
N GLN A 73 -35.90 51.18 45.56
CA GLN A 73 -34.97 52.00 44.80
C GLN A 73 -33.60 51.36 44.80
N VAL A 74 -32.85 51.51 43.72
CA VAL A 74 -31.48 50.96 43.61
C VAL A 74 -30.53 52.03 43.09
N ARG A 75 -29.31 52.05 43.63
CA ARG A 75 -28.21 52.87 43.14
C ARG A 75 -26.95 52.02 42.94
N ALA A 76 -26.15 52.38 41.96
CA ALA A 76 -24.87 51.72 41.68
C ALA A 76 -23.70 52.48 42.31
N ARG A 77 -22.61 51.77 42.64
CA ARG A 77 -21.37 52.35 43.17
C ARG A 77 -20.19 52.08 42.26
N THR A 78 -19.37 53.10 42.02
CA THR A 78 -18.01 52.94 41.46
C THR A 78 -16.96 53.31 42.51
N ALA A 79 -15.67 53.22 42.16
CA ALA A 79 -14.58 53.69 43.00
C ALA A 79 -14.69 55.18 43.41
N VAL A 80 -15.40 55.99 42.62
CA VAL A 80 -15.63 57.43 42.87
C VAL A 80 -16.78 57.66 43.88
N GLY A 81 -17.67 56.68 44.07
CA GLY A 81 -18.80 56.76 45.01
C GLY A 81 -20.13 56.29 44.43
N TYR A 82 -21.19 56.47 45.20
CA TYR A 82 -22.56 56.10 44.83
C TYR A 82 -23.18 57.09 43.84
N GLY A 83 -23.85 56.58 42.82
CA GLY A 83 -24.76 57.35 41.98
C GLY A 83 -26.08 57.67 42.68
N PRO A 84 -26.98 58.42 42.02
CA PRO A 84 -28.32 58.66 42.54
C PRO A 84 -29.16 57.38 42.55
N TYR A 85 -30.15 57.32 43.45
CA TYR A 85 -31.16 56.25 43.44
C TYR A 85 -32.02 56.31 42.19
N SER A 86 -32.47 55.14 41.73
CA SER A 86 -33.53 55.01 40.73
C SER A 86 -34.83 55.67 41.21
N GLY A 87 -35.78 55.83 40.29
CA GLY A 87 -37.17 56.10 40.64
C GLY A 87 -37.73 55.02 41.60
N LYS A 88 -38.80 55.35 42.33
CA LYS A 88 -39.49 54.40 43.22
C LYS A 88 -40.31 53.41 42.40
N MET A 89 -40.03 52.11 42.53
CA MET A 89 -40.85 51.04 41.96
C MET A 89 -41.61 50.29 43.06
N TYR A 90 -42.87 49.92 42.80
CA TYR A 90 -43.73 49.31 43.80
C TYR A 90 -44.03 47.85 43.45
N PHE A 91 -43.81 46.95 44.40
CA PHE A 91 -44.11 45.53 44.26
C PHE A 91 -44.87 45.01 45.47
N GLN A 92 -45.78 44.05 45.25
CA GLN A 92 -46.64 43.49 46.29
C GLN A 92 -46.30 42.01 46.54
N THR A 93 -46.09 41.66 47.80
CA THR A 93 -45.98 40.26 48.26
C THR A 93 -47.33 39.55 48.16
N LEU A 94 -47.32 38.22 47.99
CA LEU A 94 -48.56 37.43 47.93
C LEU A 94 -49.32 37.47 49.27
N MET A 95 -50.66 37.42 49.23
CA MET A 95 -51.50 37.32 50.44
C MET A 95 -51.30 35.95 51.11
N GLY A 96 -51.23 35.91 52.44
CA GLY A 96 -50.96 34.69 53.22
C GLY A 96 -52.23 33.97 53.67
N GLY A 97 -52.45 32.75 53.17
CA GLY A 97 -53.55 31.82 53.49
C GLY A 97 -54.52 31.66 52.31
N GLU A 98 -54.81 30.50 51.73
CA GLU A 98 -54.96 29.16 52.31
C GLU A 98 -54.00 28.10 51.72
N ARG A 99 -53.72 27.09 52.54
CA ARG A 99 -52.98 25.88 52.18
C ARG A 99 -53.97 24.86 51.58
N SER A 100 -53.53 24.14 50.56
CA SER A 100 -54.12 22.94 49.95
C SER A 100 -55.01 23.16 48.72
N GLU A 101 -54.36 23.29 47.55
CA GLU A 101 -54.71 22.61 46.28
C GLU A 101 -53.82 23.17 45.15
N MET A 102 -52.50 22.93 45.24
CA MET A 102 -51.61 23.17 44.09
C MET A 102 -50.60 22.03 43.96
N MET A 103 -51.09 20.80 44.08
CA MET A 103 -50.35 19.59 43.71
C MET A 103 -50.90 18.91 42.44
N GLN A 104 -51.87 19.53 41.75
CA GLN A 104 -52.51 18.93 40.56
C GLN A 104 -51.89 19.38 39.22
N ASP A 105 -51.17 20.52 39.17
CA ASP A 105 -50.70 21.10 37.89
C ASP A 105 -49.21 20.85 37.55
N ARG A 106 -48.47 20.17 38.43
CA ARG A 106 -47.04 19.87 38.20
C ARG A 106 -46.74 18.44 37.78
N LEU A 107 -47.73 17.54 37.76
CA LEU A 107 -47.50 16.17 37.29
C LEU A 107 -47.27 16.09 35.77
N PRO A 108 -48.03 16.75 34.88
CA PRO A 108 -47.79 16.65 33.44
C PRO A 108 -46.45 17.28 33.01
N LEU A 109 -46.03 18.36 33.69
CA LEU A 109 -44.80 19.08 33.36
C LEU A 109 -43.55 18.39 33.94
N ILE A 110 -43.63 17.81 35.13
CA ILE A 110 -42.52 17.05 35.73
C ILE A 110 -42.40 15.67 35.05
N VAL A 111 -43.52 15.00 34.76
CA VAL A 111 -43.51 13.74 34.00
C VAL A 111 -43.07 13.98 32.55
N GLY A 112 -43.49 15.07 31.92
CA GLY A 112 -43.05 15.45 30.57
C GLY A 112 -41.59 15.86 30.48
N SER A 113 -41.05 16.60 31.47
CA SER A 113 -39.63 16.95 31.52
C SER A 113 -38.75 15.78 31.96
N ALA A 114 -39.23 14.88 32.82
CA ALA A 114 -38.53 13.65 33.18
C ALA A 114 -38.52 12.65 32.01
N LEU A 115 -39.64 12.47 31.29
CA LEU A 115 -39.69 11.66 30.07
C LEU A 115 -38.88 12.29 28.94
N GLY A 116 -38.90 13.62 28.80
CA GLY A 116 -38.08 14.35 27.84
C GLY A 116 -36.59 14.24 28.15
N ALA A 117 -36.19 14.37 29.42
CA ALA A 117 -34.82 14.17 29.86
C ALA A 117 -34.38 12.70 29.73
N LEU A 118 -35.26 11.75 30.03
CA LEU A 118 -34.98 10.32 29.86
C LEU A 118 -34.90 9.95 28.38
N ALA A 119 -35.77 10.48 27.53
CA ALA A 119 -35.71 10.31 26.08
C ALA A 119 -34.45 10.98 25.50
N PHE A 120 -34.06 12.16 26.00
CA PHE A 120 -32.82 12.83 25.60
C PHE A 120 -31.59 12.05 26.09
N LEU A 121 -31.61 11.47 27.29
CA LEU A 121 -30.55 10.59 27.79
C LEU A 121 -30.49 9.28 27.02
N VAL A 122 -31.63 8.71 26.61
CA VAL A 122 -31.69 7.51 25.76
C VAL A 122 -31.24 7.83 24.35
N ILE A 123 -31.63 8.97 23.76
CA ILE A 123 -31.14 9.43 22.45
C ILE A 123 -29.65 9.78 22.53
N ALA A 124 -29.18 10.40 23.60
CA ALA A 124 -27.76 10.67 23.82
C ALA A 124 -27.00 9.37 24.07
N ALA A 125 -27.56 8.40 24.80
CA ALA A 125 -26.97 7.09 24.98
C ALA A 125 -26.98 6.28 23.68
N ILE A 126 -28.01 6.37 22.85
CA ILE A 126 -28.09 5.78 21.51
C ILE A 126 -27.14 6.50 20.56
N ALA A 127 -26.96 7.82 20.67
CA ALA A 127 -26.01 8.59 19.87
C ALA A 127 -24.58 8.32 20.30
N ILE A 128 -24.31 8.20 21.60
CA ILE A 128 -23.03 7.79 22.16
C ILE A 128 -22.76 6.33 21.82
N LEU A 129 -23.75 5.43 21.93
CA LEU A 129 -23.65 4.05 21.47
C LEU A 129 -23.47 4.01 19.96
N ALA A 130 -24.13 4.85 19.18
CA ALA A 130 -23.95 4.93 17.73
C ALA A 130 -22.59 5.54 17.38
N ILE A 131 -22.06 6.48 18.15
CA ILE A 131 -20.70 7.03 18.00
C ILE A 131 -19.67 5.99 18.42
N ILE A 132 -19.91 5.23 19.49
CA ILE A 132 -19.06 4.13 19.97
C ILE A 132 -19.16 2.93 19.02
N PHE A 133 -20.32 2.61 18.46
CA PHE A 133 -20.53 1.56 17.46
C PHE A 133 -20.10 2.01 16.07
N LYS A 134 -20.09 3.30 15.75
CA LYS A 134 -19.51 3.85 14.52
C LYS A 134 -18.00 4.04 14.67
N SER A 135 -17.50 4.26 15.89
CA SER A 135 -16.08 4.19 16.27
C SER A 135 -15.58 2.75 16.32
N LYS A 136 -16.37 1.80 16.83
CA LYS A 136 -16.11 0.35 16.83
C LYS A 136 -16.48 -0.35 15.52
N ARG A 137 -17.27 0.28 14.63
CA ARG A 137 -17.40 -0.12 13.21
C ARG A 137 -16.30 0.51 12.35
N ARG A 138 -15.70 1.61 12.81
CA ARG A 138 -14.49 2.21 12.23
C ARG A 138 -13.22 1.44 12.56
N GLU A 139 -13.31 0.47 13.45
CA GLU A 139 -12.35 -0.63 13.56
C GLU A 139 -13.05 -1.84 12.97
N THR A 140 -12.53 -2.37 11.88
CA THR A 140 -13.10 -3.53 11.19
C THR A 140 -13.24 -4.69 12.17
N PRO A 141 -14.46 -5.11 12.58
CA PRO A 141 -14.64 -6.20 13.56
C PRO A 141 -14.16 -7.55 13.03
N TYR A 142 -13.79 -7.61 11.75
CA TYR A 142 -13.28 -8.78 11.06
C TYR A 142 -11.78 -8.98 11.27
N THR A 143 -10.96 -7.92 11.16
CA THR A 143 -9.49 -8.00 11.28
C THR A 143 -9.11 -8.33 12.72
N ASP A 144 -9.67 -7.62 13.70
CA ASP A 144 -9.37 -7.80 15.11
C ASP A 144 -9.89 -9.14 15.65
N ARG A 145 -11.06 -9.62 15.16
CA ARG A 145 -11.53 -10.98 15.46
C ARG A 145 -10.66 -12.04 14.82
N LEU A 146 -10.21 -11.87 13.58
CA LEU A 146 -9.30 -12.81 12.91
C LEU A 146 -7.96 -12.86 13.65
N GLN A 147 -7.41 -11.70 14.02
CA GLN A 147 -6.15 -11.55 14.74
C GLN A 147 -6.24 -12.04 16.19
N GLN A 148 -7.37 -11.84 16.89
CA GLN A 148 -7.64 -12.45 18.20
C GLN A 148 -7.86 -13.97 18.11
N TYR A 149 -8.58 -14.47 17.10
CA TYR A 149 -8.81 -15.92 16.92
C TYR A 149 -7.51 -16.67 16.59
N ILE A 150 -6.62 -16.02 15.83
CA ILE A 150 -5.31 -16.56 15.44
C ILE A 150 -4.27 -16.37 16.57
N GLY A 151 -4.27 -15.21 17.24
CA GLY A 151 -3.44 -14.93 18.40
C GLY A 151 -3.74 -15.87 19.58
N ALA A 152 -5.01 -16.26 19.76
CA ALA A 152 -5.43 -17.24 20.75
C ALA A 152 -4.90 -18.67 20.48
N ARG A 153 -4.42 -18.98 19.26
CA ARG A 153 -3.73 -20.25 18.95
C ARG A 153 -2.22 -20.23 19.19
N GLY A 154 -1.68 -19.15 19.77
CA GLY A 154 -0.34 -19.17 20.39
C GLY A 154 0.86 -19.17 19.43
N LEU A 155 0.70 -18.73 18.18
CA LEU A 155 1.78 -18.75 17.18
C LEU A 155 2.41 -17.39 16.86
N GLY A 156 1.81 -16.25 17.23
CA GLY A 156 2.39 -14.93 16.97
C GLY A 156 2.67 -14.61 15.48
N VAL A 157 2.11 -15.39 14.55
CA VAL A 157 2.36 -15.25 13.10
C VAL A 157 1.50 -14.09 12.57
N LYS A 158 2.14 -13.08 12.00
CA LYS A 158 1.50 -11.98 11.26
C LYS A 158 0.99 -12.56 9.93
N TYR A 159 -0.28 -12.35 9.61
CA TYR A 159 -0.87 -12.78 8.33
C TYR A 159 -1.05 -11.56 7.42
N TYR A 160 -0.94 -11.77 6.10
CA TYR A 160 -1.33 -10.75 5.12
C TYR A 160 -2.85 -10.53 5.16
N ILE A 161 -3.25 -9.25 5.17
CA ILE A 161 -4.63 -8.80 5.07
C ILE A 161 -4.78 -8.12 3.70
N ASP A 162 -5.69 -8.62 2.88
CA ASP A 162 -5.95 -8.05 1.57
C ASP A 162 -6.56 -6.65 1.71
N PRO A 163 -5.95 -5.56 1.18
CA PRO A 163 -6.54 -4.22 1.29
C PRO A 163 -7.95 -4.08 0.71
N SER A 164 -8.41 -5.01 -0.15
CA SER A 164 -9.80 -5.03 -0.62
C SER A 164 -10.81 -5.36 0.48
N THR A 165 -10.37 -5.81 1.66
CA THR A 165 -11.26 -5.97 2.82
C THR A 165 -11.67 -4.63 3.45
N TYR A 166 -11.00 -3.53 3.06
CA TYR A 166 -11.32 -2.18 3.51
C TYR A 166 -12.19 -1.48 2.47
N GLU A 167 -13.25 -0.80 2.92
CA GLU A 167 -14.11 0.00 2.05
C GLU A 167 -13.38 1.28 1.56
N ASP A 168 -12.58 1.88 2.46
CA ASP A 168 -11.77 3.08 2.22
C ASP A 168 -10.27 2.72 2.15
N PRO A 169 -9.59 2.92 1.01
CA PRO A 169 -8.14 2.66 0.86
C PRO A 169 -7.28 3.49 1.83
N ASN A 170 -7.78 4.65 2.27
CA ASN A 170 -7.06 5.47 3.24
C ASN A 170 -7.03 4.81 4.63
N GLU A 171 -7.95 3.89 4.94
CA GLU A 171 -7.93 3.11 6.18
C GLU A 171 -6.81 2.09 6.19
N ALA A 172 -6.69 1.29 5.12
CA ALA A 172 -5.58 0.36 4.92
C ALA A 172 -4.22 1.09 4.94
N ILE A 173 -4.12 2.25 4.29
CA ILE A 173 -2.91 3.09 4.34
C ILE A 173 -2.57 3.52 5.77
N ARG A 174 -3.56 3.98 6.56
CA ARG A 174 -3.31 4.42 7.95
C ARG A 174 -2.86 3.27 8.85
N GLU A 175 -3.29 2.05 8.55
CA GLU A 175 -2.93 0.86 9.32
C GLU A 175 -1.54 0.33 8.95
N PHE A 176 -1.21 0.30 7.65
CA PHE A 176 -0.02 -0.41 7.16
C PHE A 176 1.11 0.50 6.71
N ALA A 177 0.86 1.78 6.44
CA ALA A 177 1.86 2.71 5.93
C ALA A 177 2.07 3.91 6.86
N LYS A 178 3.30 4.42 6.87
CA LYS A 178 3.67 5.62 7.62
C LYS A 178 3.47 6.85 6.75
N GLU A 179 2.70 7.83 7.23
CA GLU A 179 2.62 9.14 6.58
C GLU A 179 3.94 9.91 6.77
N ILE A 180 4.51 10.41 5.68
CA ILE A 180 5.73 11.22 5.65
C ILE A 180 5.35 12.68 5.41
N ASP A 181 5.92 13.58 6.20
CA ASP A 181 5.82 15.02 5.93
C ASP A 181 6.63 15.37 4.68
N VAL A 182 5.99 16.04 3.71
CA VAL A 182 6.61 16.40 2.43
C VAL A 182 7.89 17.23 2.60
N SER A 183 8.03 18.00 3.69
CA SER A 183 9.24 18.77 3.98
C SER A 183 10.47 17.89 4.27
N PHE A 184 10.29 16.60 4.54
CA PHE A 184 11.38 15.65 4.75
C PHE A 184 11.89 15.01 3.45
N ILE A 185 11.19 15.23 2.33
CA ILE A 185 11.50 14.63 1.04
C ILE A 185 12.11 15.69 0.13
N LYS A 186 13.20 15.33 -0.54
CA LYS A 186 13.78 16.08 -1.65
C LYS A 186 13.80 15.20 -2.90
N ILE A 187 12.99 15.55 -3.90
CA ILE A 187 13.00 14.91 -5.21
C ILE A 187 14.18 15.48 -6.01
N GLU A 188 15.00 14.63 -6.61
CA GLU A 188 16.21 15.04 -7.34
C GLU A 188 16.10 14.80 -8.85
N GLU A 189 15.93 13.56 -9.30
CA GLU A 189 15.88 13.22 -10.73
C GLU A 189 14.80 12.19 -11.06
N VAL A 190 14.27 12.20 -12.28
CA VAL A 190 13.34 11.17 -12.78
C VAL A 190 14.16 9.98 -13.26
N ILE A 191 13.90 8.80 -12.69
CA ILE A 191 14.61 7.54 -13.01
C ILE A 191 13.76 6.57 -13.83
N GLY A 192 12.46 6.81 -13.93
CA GLY A 192 11.56 5.99 -14.72
C GLY A 192 10.14 6.55 -14.80
N SER A 193 9.32 5.90 -15.60
CA SER A 193 7.89 6.16 -15.71
C SER A 193 7.14 4.85 -15.51
N GLY A 194 6.15 4.87 -14.62
CA GLY A 194 5.24 3.76 -14.35
C GLY A 194 3.81 4.09 -14.77
N GLU A 195 2.90 3.14 -14.56
CA GLU A 195 1.48 3.25 -14.90
C GLU A 195 0.79 4.50 -14.32
N PHE A 196 1.11 4.81 -13.06
CA PHE A 196 0.49 5.88 -12.30
C PHE A 196 1.19 7.25 -12.43
N GLY A 197 2.43 7.27 -12.94
CA GLY A 197 3.24 8.48 -13.01
C GLY A 197 4.74 8.21 -12.95
N GLU A 198 5.50 9.25 -12.66
CA GLU A 198 6.96 9.19 -12.66
C GLU A 198 7.51 8.51 -11.39
N VAL A 199 8.60 7.78 -11.56
CA VAL A 199 9.45 7.27 -10.49
C VAL A 199 10.68 8.16 -10.44
N CYS A 200 10.93 8.77 -9.29
CA CYS A 200 12.03 9.70 -9.08
C CYS A 200 13.02 9.15 -8.04
N PHE A 201 14.30 9.44 -8.23
CA PHE A 201 15.29 9.35 -7.17
C PHE A 201 15.20 10.58 -6.27
N GLY A 202 15.41 10.38 -4.97
CA GLY A 202 15.43 11.47 -4.01
C GLY A 202 16.09 11.14 -2.69
N ARG A 203 15.99 12.08 -1.76
CA ARG A 203 16.52 12.01 -0.41
C ARG A 203 15.38 12.10 0.61
N LEU A 204 15.46 11.30 1.66
CA LEU A 204 14.56 11.37 2.81
C LEU A 204 15.38 11.71 4.07
N LYS A 205 14.95 12.76 4.79
CA LYS A 205 15.62 13.23 6.02
C LYS A 205 14.61 13.54 7.11
N HIS A 206 14.42 12.59 8.02
CA HIS A 206 13.66 12.83 9.23
C HIS A 206 14.41 13.75 10.22
N PRO A 207 13.70 14.53 11.06
CA PRO A 207 14.32 15.34 12.10
C PRO A 207 15.21 14.49 13.00
N GLY A 208 16.46 14.93 13.19
CA GLY A 208 17.45 14.23 14.02
C GLY A 208 18.00 12.91 13.45
N LYS A 209 17.64 12.53 12.23
CA LYS A 209 18.19 11.34 11.54
C LYS A 209 19.11 11.73 10.39
N ARG A 210 19.97 10.79 10.00
CA ARG A 210 20.80 10.92 8.80
C ARG A 210 19.91 10.86 7.55
N GLU A 211 20.25 11.67 6.56
CA GLU A 211 19.64 11.61 5.24
C GLU A 211 20.06 10.34 4.49
N TYR A 212 19.12 9.73 3.77
CA TYR A 212 19.36 8.55 2.93
C TYR A 212 18.56 8.61 1.62
N THR A 213 18.96 7.78 0.66
CA THR A 213 18.41 7.75 -0.69
C THR A 213 17.14 6.90 -0.77
N VAL A 214 16.16 7.37 -1.53
CA VAL A 214 14.85 6.73 -1.70
C VAL A 214 14.40 6.77 -3.16
N ALA A 215 13.54 5.83 -3.54
CA ALA A 215 12.74 5.90 -4.75
C ALA A 215 11.36 6.47 -4.41
N ILE A 216 10.89 7.42 -5.21
CA ILE A 216 9.66 8.19 -4.98
C ILE A 216 8.78 7.99 -6.21
N LYS A 217 7.75 7.16 -6.08
CA LYS A 217 6.72 7.02 -7.10
C LYS A 217 5.68 8.11 -6.88
N THR A 218 5.35 8.88 -7.92
CA THR A 218 4.38 9.97 -7.84
C THR A 218 3.11 9.62 -8.62
N LEU A 219 1.96 10.05 -8.10
CA LEU A 219 0.69 9.93 -8.81
C LEU A 219 0.46 11.18 -9.69
N LYS A 220 0.32 10.98 -11.01
CA LYS A 220 0.15 12.04 -12.01
C LYS A 220 -1.08 12.92 -11.75
N SER A 221 -1.02 14.20 -12.13
CA SER A 221 -2.20 15.08 -12.06
C SER A 221 -3.35 14.58 -12.93
N GLY A 222 -4.59 14.75 -12.48
CA GLY A 222 -5.78 14.36 -13.24
C GLY A 222 -6.14 12.87 -13.17
N TYR A 223 -5.59 12.14 -12.18
CA TYR A 223 -5.94 10.75 -11.92
C TYR A 223 -7.43 10.55 -11.61
N THR A 224 -7.95 9.35 -11.87
CA THR A 224 -9.27 8.91 -11.38
C THR A 224 -9.18 8.40 -9.94
N GLU A 225 -10.29 8.41 -9.18
CA GLU A 225 -10.30 7.85 -7.82
C GLU A 225 -9.98 6.35 -7.79
N GLU A 226 -10.22 5.64 -8.89
CA GLU A 226 -9.80 4.25 -9.08
C GLU A 226 -8.28 4.13 -9.18
N GLN A 227 -7.63 4.92 -10.05
CA GLN A 227 -6.17 4.96 -10.14
C GLN A 227 -5.52 5.35 -8.81
N ARG A 228 -6.13 6.27 -8.06
CA ARG A 228 -5.69 6.62 -6.70
C ARG A 228 -5.82 5.44 -5.74
N ARG A 229 -6.93 4.69 -5.80
CA ARG A 229 -7.17 3.51 -4.98
C ARG A 229 -6.17 2.41 -5.27
N GLU A 230 -5.88 2.13 -6.53
CA GLU A 230 -4.89 1.14 -6.96
C GLU A 230 -3.49 1.53 -6.50
N PHE A 231 -3.10 2.79 -6.73
CA PHE A 231 -1.83 3.34 -6.27
C PHE A 231 -1.64 3.16 -4.76
N LEU A 232 -2.63 3.56 -3.94
CA LEU A 232 -2.56 3.41 -2.49
C LEU A 232 -2.69 1.95 -2.02
N SER A 233 -3.38 1.08 -2.77
CA SER A 233 -3.43 -0.35 -2.48
C SER A 233 -2.04 -0.96 -2.56
N GLU A 234 -1.21 -0.56 -3.54
CA GLU A 234 0.17 -1.04 -3.67
C GLU A 234 0.99 -0.76 -2.40
N ALA A 235 0.94 0.48 -1.89
CA ALA A 235 1.61 0.83 -0.64
C ALA A 235 1.02 0.12 0.59
N SER A 236 -0.29 -0.09 0.63
CA SER A 236 -0.95 -0.82 1.73
C SER A 236 -0.54 -2.30 1.78
N ILE A 237 -0.22 -2.91 0.63
CA ILE A 237 0.34 -4.26 0.56
C ILE A 237 1.79 -4.23 1.04
N MET A 238 2.61 -3.34 0.48
CA MET A 238 4.04 -3.24 0.85
C MET A 238 4.24 -2.99 2.35
N GLY A 239 3.44 -2.13 2.95
CA GLY A 239 3.53 -1.76 4.36
C GLY A 239 3.31 -2.92 5.35
N GLN A 240 2.76 -4.04 4.89
CA GLN A 240 2.59 -5.24 5.72
C GLN A 240 3.86 -6.10 5.79
N PHE A 241 4.82 -5.89 4.89
CA PHE A 241 5.99 -6.73 4.70
C PHE A 241 7.29 -6.13 5.24
N GLU A 242 8.08 -6.96 5.91
CA GLU A 242 9.39 -6.58 6.42
C GLU A 242 10.36 -7.76 6.27
N HIS A 243 11.17 -7.72 5.21
CA HIS A 243 12.14 -8.78 4.91
C HIS A 243 13.30 -8.24 4.05
N PRO A 244 14.56 -8.67 4.24
CA PRO A 244 15.72 -8.16 3.49
C PRO A 244 15.67 -8.38 1.97
N ASN A 245 14.83 -9.32 1.50
CA ASN A 245 14.63 -9.62 0.08
C ASN A 245 13.22 -9.28 -0.44
N VAL A 246 12.53 -8.37 0.25
CA VAL A 246 11.27 -7.77 -0.19
C VAL A 246 11.45 -6.25 -0.14
N ILE A 247 10.98 -5.53 -1.16
CA ILE A 247 11.16 -4.07 -1.22
C ILE A 247 10.51 -3.40 -0.01
N HIS A 248 11.26 -2.52 0.65
CA HIS A 248 10.80 -1.84 1.85
C HIS A 248 10.06 -0.54 1.51
N LEU A 249 8.88 -0.37 2.09
CA LEU A 249 8.13 0.88 2.09
C LEU A 249 8.62 1.78 3.25
N GLU A 250 9.20 2.92 2.92
CA GLU A 250 9.57 3.95 3.89
C GLU A 250 8.33 4.70 4.40
N GLY A 251 7.36 4.91 3.50
CA GLY A 251 6.08 5.51 3.81
C GLY A 251 5.39 6.09 2.59
N VAL A 252 4.36 6.89 2.85
CA VAL A 252 3.53 7.53 1.84
C VAL A 252 3.34 9.00 2.15
N VAL A 253 3.04 9.79 1.12
CA VAL A 253 2.57 11.17 1.27
C VAL A 253 1.19 11.24 0.67
N THR A 254 0.18 11.38 1.52
CA THR A 254 -1.23 11.40 1.10
C THR A 254 -1.93 12.72 1.45
N LYS A 255 -1.37 13.51 2.37
CA LYS A 255 -1.93 14.80 2.82
C LYS A 255 -1.57 16.00 1.93
N SER A 256 -0.63 15.84 1.00
CA SER A 256 -0.22 16.87 0.05
C SER A 256 -0.20 16.34 -1.38
N ARG A 257 -0.07 17.24 -2.36
CA ARG A 257 0.11 16.90 -3.77
C ARG A 257 1.56 17.17 -4.21
N PRO A 258 2.16 16.30 -5.06
CA PRO A 258 1.59 15.04 -5.56
C PRO A 258 1.48 13.98 -4.45
N VAL A 259 0.59 12.99 -4.63
CA VAL A 259 0.54 11.81 -3.75
C VAL A 259 1.75 10.95 -4.08
N MET A 260 2.44 10.44 -3.05
CA MET A 260 3.72 9.73 -3.23
C MET A 260 3.77 8.42 -2.45
N ILE A 261 4.46 7.44 -3.03
CA ILE A 261 4.91 6.22 -2.37
C ILE A 261 6.43 6.28 -2.33
N VAL A 262 7.00 6.15 -1.13
CA VAL A 262 8.44 6.25 -0.91
C VAL A 262 8.96 4.88 -0.50
N THR A 263 9.84 4.30 -1.30
CA THR A 263 10.52 3.04 -1.00
C THR A 263 12.01 3.23 -0.89
N GLU A 264 12.71 2.23 -0.37
CA GLU A 264 14.17 2.20 -0.48
C GLU A 264 14.61 2.29 -1.94
N PHE A 265 15.76 2.93 -2.18
CA PHE A 265 16.33 3.06 -3.51
C PHE A 265 17.16 1.83 -3.89
N MET A 266 16.96 1.33 -5.12
CA MET A 266 17.61 0.15 -5.66
C MET A 266 18.46 0.56 -6.86
N GLU A 267 19.74 0.82 -6.63
CA GLU A 267 20.64 1.54 -7.55
C GLU A 267 20.82 0.87 -8.91
N ASN A 268 20.67 -0.45 -8.96
CA ASN A 268 20.87 -1.23 -10.18
C ASN A 268 19.55 -1.52 -10.93
N GLY A 269 18.42 -0.97 -10.48
CA GLY A 269 17.13 -1.11 -11.15
C GLY A 269 16.61 -2.55 -11.20
N SER A 270 15.89 -2.90 -12.27
CA SER A 270 15.31 -4.24 -12.45
C SER A 270 16.37 -5.27 -12.81
N LEU A 271 16.24 -6.48 -12.27
CA LEU A 271 17.23 -7.55 -12.38
C LEU A 271 17.43 -7.99 -13.83
N ASP A 272 16.38 -8.04 -14.64
CA ASP A 272 16.47 -8.45 -16.05
C ASP A 272 17.34 -7.47 -16.87
N SER A 273 17.10 -6.16 -16.71
CA SER A 273 17.87 -5.11 -17.37
C SER A 273 19.30 -5.06 -16.84
N PHE A 274 19.48 -5.22 -15.53
CA PHE A 274 20.78 -5.28 -14.89
C PHE A 274 21.64 -6.44 -15.41
N LEU A 275 21.06 -7.64 -15.53
CA LEU A 275 21.78 -8.81 -16.03
C LEU A 275 22.18 -8.65 -17.50
N ARG A 276 21.29 -8.13 -18.36
CA ARG A 276 21.62 -7.85 -19.77
C ARG A 276 22.78 -6.86 -19.91
N GLN A 277 22.82 -5.82 -19.07
CA GLN A 277 23.92 -4.83 -19.07
C GLN A 277 25.24 -5.40 -18.54
N LYS A 278 25.18 -6.46 -17.72
CA LYS A 278 26.32 -7.08 -17.03
C LYS A 278 26.57 -8.51 -17.49
N GLU A 279 26.22 -8.82 -18.74
CA GLU A 279 26.28 -10.18 -19.25
C GLU A 279 27.69 -10.78 -19.10
N GLY A 280 27.76 -11.98 -18.54
CA GLY A 280 29.01 -12.71 -18.32
C GLY A 280 29.94 -12.12 -17.24
N GLN A 281 29.55 -11.04 -16.55
CA GLN A 281 30.38 -10.38 -15.53
C GLN A 281 30.22 -11.01 -14.14
N PHE A 282 29.30 -11.96 -13.97
CA PHE A 282 29.05 -12.62 -12.70
C PHE A 282 29.52 -14.06 -12.71
N SER A 283 30.15 -14.48 -11.61
CA SER A 283 30.34 -15.90 -11.35
C SER A 283 28.98 -16.58 -11.14
N VAL A 284 28.91 -17.87 -11.47
CA VAL A 284 27.73 -18.71 -11.18
C VAL A 284 27.34 -18.61 -9.70
N LEU A 285 28.31 -18.52 -8.78
CA LEU A 285 28.04 -18.40 -7.35
C LEU A 285 27.31 -17.10 -6.99
N GLN A 286 27.64 -15.98 -7.65
CA GLN A 286 26.93 -14.71 -7.46
C GLN A 286 25.49 -14.80 -7.99
N LEU A 287 25.28 -15.42 -9.15
CA LEU A 287 23.94 -15.66 -9.70
C LEU A 287 23.10 -16.54 -8.76
N VAL A 288 23.69 -17.60 -8.20
CA VAL A 288 23.04 -18.44 -7.17
C VAL A 288 22.72 -17.61 -5.91
N GLY A 289 23.57 -16.67 -5.53
CA GLY A 289 23.32 -15.73 -4.44
C GLY A 289 22.08 -14.85 -4.69
N MET A 290 21.94 -14.31 -5.91
CA MET A 290 20.77 -13.55 -6.34
C MET A 290 19.50 -14.41 -6.26
N LEU A 291 19.54 -15.62 -6.83
CA LEU A 291 18.43 -16.59 -6.78
C LEU A 291 18.02 -16.95 -5.36
N ARG A 292 18.99 -17.15 -4.47
CA ARG A 292 18.76 -17.46 -3.06
C ARG A 292 18.09 -16.30 -2.34
N GLY A 293 18.48 -15.06 -2.63
CA GLY A 293 17.82 -13.86 -2.10
C GLY A 293 16.35 -13.80 -2.51
N ILE A 294 16.06 -13.97 -3.81
CA ILE A 294 14.69 -13.97 -4.34
C ILE A 294 13.86 -15.09 -3.70
N ALA A 295 14.39 -16.32 -3.60
CA ALA A 295 13.71 -17.44 -2.95
C ALA A 295 13.41 -17.16 -1.47
N ALA A 296 14.31 -16.48 -0.75
CA ALA A 296 14.09 -16.11 0.64
C ALA A 296 12.94 -15.08 0.78
N GLY A 297 12.88 -14.09 -0.12
CA GLY A 297 11.77 -13.14 -0.19
C GLY A 297 10.43 -13.83 -0.48
N MET A 298 10.41 -14.74 -1.45
CA MET A 298 9.20 -15.50 -1.79
C MET A 298 8.78 -16.51 -0.72
N ARG A 299 9.73 -17.10 0.02
CA ARG A 299 9.43 -17.90 1.22
C ARG A 299 8.70 -17.04 2.25
N TYR A 300 9.23 -15.86 2.55
CA TYR A 300 8.60 -14.93 3.49
C TYR A 300 7.17 -14.56 3.06
N LEU A 301 6.97 -14.21 1.78
CA LEU A 301 5.64 -13.89 1.26
C LEU A 301 4.69 -15.09 1.36
N SER A 302 5.16 -16.30 1.05
CA SER A 302 4.39 -17.54 1.20
C SER A 302 4.00 -17.80 2.66
N ASP A 303 4.90 -17.58 3.62
CA ASP A 303 4.63 -17.75 5.06
C ASP A 303 3.60 -16.72 5.56
N MET A 304 3.61 -15.51 4.98
CA MET A 304 2.59 -14.47 5.18
C MET A 304 1.24 -14.80 4.50
N ASN A 305 1.14 -15.92 3.78
CA ASN A 305 0.00 -16.31 2.93
C ASN A 305 -0.31 -15.30 1.81
N TYR A 306 0.72 -14.62 1.33
CA TYR A 306 0.64 -13.76 0.16
C TYR A 306 1.05 -14.54 -1.10
N VAL A 307 0.32 -14.31 -2.20
CA VAL A 307 0.59 -14.89 -3.52
C VAL A 307 0.88 -13.75 -4.49
N HIS A 308 2.07 -13.76 -5.08
CA HIS A 308 2.58 -12.65 -5.88
C HIS A 308 1.94 -12.55 -7.26
N ARG A 309 1.67 -13.68 -7.93
CA ARG A 309 0.97 -13.78 -9.23
C ARG A 309 1.73 -13.25 -10.45
N ASP A 310 2.62 -12.29 -10.27
CA ASP A 310 3.53 -11.79 -11.31
C ASP A 310 5.01 -11.80 -10.90
N LEU A 311 5.50 -12.95 -10.46
CA LEU A 311 6.93 -13.10 -10.17
C LEU A 311 7.71 -13.25 -11.49
N ALA A 312 8.58 -12.28 -11.79
CA ALA A 312 9.45 -12.26 -12.96
C ALA A 312 10.71 -11.44 -12.67
N ALA A 313 11.80 -11.62 -13.41
CA ALA A 313 13.04 -10.87 -13.17
C ALA A 313 12.86 -9.34 -13.30
N ARG A 314 11.94 -8.87 -14.16
CA ARG A 314 11.57 -7.44 -14.26
C ARG A 314 10.98 -6.84 -12.97
N ASN A 315 10.40 -7.68 -12.11
CA ASN A 315 9.78 -7.30 -10.84
C ASN A 315 10.71 -7.59 -9.64
N ILE A 316 11.98 -7.91 -9.92
CA ILE A 316 13.03 -8.00 -8.91
C ILE A 316 13.92 -6.77 -9.04
N LEU A 317 14.12 -6.04 -7.96
CA LEU A 317 15.04 -4.89 -7.91
C LEU A 317 16.38 -5.28 -7.31
N VAL A 318 17.46 -4.64 -7.74
CA VAL A 318 18.83 -4.91 -7.30
C VAL A 318 19.46 -3.66 -6.72
N ASN A 319 20.04 -3.76 -5.53
CA ASN A 319 20.78 -2.64 -4.92
C ASN A 319 22.28 -2.69 -5.25
N SER A 320 23.02 -1.67 -4.82
CA SER A 320 24.47 -1.52 -5.01
C SER A 320 25.30 -2.70 -4.47
N ASN A 321 24.79 -3.43 -3.48
CA ASN A 321 25.42 -4.63 -2.91
C ASN A 321 24.97 -5.94 -3.56
N LEU A 322 24.30 -5.87 -4.72
CA LEU A 322 23.74 -7.01 -5.45
C LEU A 322 22.64 -7.78 -4.69
N VAL A 323 22.02 -7.15 -3.68
CA VAL A 323 20.87 -7.74 -2.98
C VAL A 323 19.64 -7.60 -3.87
N CYS A 324 19.06 -8.75 -4.22
CA CYS A 324 17.80 -8.83 -4.95
C CYS A 324 16.60 -8.74 -4.00
N LYS A 325 15.62 -7.91 -4.34
CA LYS A 325 14.37 -7.74 -3.59
C LYS A 325 13.16 -7.90 -4.50
N VAL A 326 12.19 -8.69 -4.04
CA VAL A 326 10.89 -8.85 -4.69
C VAL A 326 10.10 -7.54 -4.57
N SER A 327 9.53 -7.09 -5.69
CA SER A 327 8.80 -5.83 -5.81
C SER A 327 7.59 -5.98 -6.74
N ASP A 328 6.88 -4.89 -7.01
CA ASP A 328 5.68 -4.83 -7.86
C ASP A 328 4.50 -5.68 -7.36
N PHE A 329 3.86 -5.16 -6.31
CA PHE A 329 2.66 -5.75 -5.71
C PHE A 329 1.36 -5.22 -6.34
N GLY A 330 1.46 -4.38 -7.37
CA GLY A 330 0.34 -3.71 -8.03
C GLY A 330 -0.56 -4.67 -8.82
N LEU A 331 0.01 -5.76 -9.32
CA LEU A 331 -0.66 -6.75 -10.19
C LEU A 331 -1.40 -7.86 -9.44
N SER A 332 -1.53 -7.73 -8.12
CA SER A 332 -2.23 -8.72 -7.31
C SER A 332 -3.74 -8.83 -7.63
N ARG A 333 -4.34 -7.89 -8.38
CA ARG A 333 -5.74 -7.97 -8.84
C ARG A 333 -5.92 -7.44 -10.27
N PHE A 334 -6.60 -8.25 -11.08
CA PHE A 334 -7.38 -7.96 -12.30
C PHE A 334 -7.08 -6.64 -13.02
N LEU A 335 -6.15 -6.66 -13.98
CA LEU A 335 -5.97 -5.56 -14.92
C LEU A 335 -7.12 -5.52 -15.93
N GLU A 336 -7.77 -4.36 -16.04
CA GLU A 336 -8.59 -3.96 -17.19
C GLU A 336 -7.70 -3.59 -18.41
N ASP A 337 -8.38 -3.47 -19.55
CA ASP A 337 -7.91 -3.62 -20.92
C ASP A 337 -6.99 -2.48 -21.40
N ASP A 338 -5.67 -2.64 -21.28
CA ASP A 338 -4.70 -1.80 -22.01
C ASP A 338 -3.92 -2.65 -23.03
N ALA A 339 -4.29 -2.49 -24.31
CA ALA A 339 -3.87 -3.27 -25.47
C ALA A 339 -2.39 -3.04 -25.91
N SER A 340 -1.61 -2.27 -25.16
CA SER A 340 -0.28 -1.79 -25.55
C SER A 340 0.90 -2.70 -25.16
N ASN A 341 0.72 -3.68 -24.26
CA ASN A 341 1.83 -4.56 -23.81
C ASN A 341 1.66 -6.02 -24.31
N PRO A 342 2.48 -6.49 -25.27
CA PRO A 342 2.38 -7.83 -25.85
C PRO A 342 2.81 -8.96 -24.89
N THR A 343 3.38 -8.61 -23.73
CA THR A 343 3.79 -9.58 -22.69
C THR A 343 2.61 -10.28 -22.04
N TYR A 344 1.43 -9.68 -22.12
CA TYR A 344 0.26 -10.22 -21.49
C TYR A 344 -0.88 -10.42 -22.48
N THR A 345 -1.66 -11.48 -22.27
CA THR A 345 -2.81 -11.81 -23.10
C THR A 345 -4.07 -11.79 -22.26
N GLY A 346 -5.12 -11.14 -22.77
CA GLY A 346 -6.47 -11.22 -22.21
C GLY A 346 -7.08 -12.58 -22.52
N ALA A 347 -6.88 -13.55 -21.64
CA ALA A 347 -7.74 -14.73 -21.62
C ALA A 347 -8.92 -14.43 -20.69
N LEU A 348 -10.18 -14.68 -21.09
CA LEU A 348 -11.34 -14.62 -20.19
C LEU A 348 -11.45 -13.32 -19.35
N GLY A 349 -11.11 -12.16 -19.92
CA GLY A 349 -11.26 -10.85 -19.25
C GLY A 349 -10.16 -10.46 -18.26
N CYS A 350 -8.98 -11.12 -18.28
CA CYS A 350 -7.84 -10.72 -17.45
C CYS A 350 -6.48 -10.97 -18.09
N LYS A 351 -5.65 -9.93 -18.08
CA LYS A 351 -4.30 -9.87 -18.62
C LYS A 351 -3.32 -10.64 -17.70
N ILE A 352 -2.76 -11.77 -18.15
CA ILE A 352 -1.74 -12.55 -17.41
C ILE A 352 -0.40 -12.65 -18.17
N PRO A 353 0.73 -12.68 -17.44
CA PRO A 353 2.08 -12.82 -18.01
C PRO A 353 2.32 -14.29 -18.36
N VAL A 354 1.76 -14.75 -19.49
CA VAL A 354 1.64 -16.18 -19.88
C VAL A 354 2.93 -16.97 -19.67
N ARG A 355 4.08 -16.42 -20.05
CA ARG A 355 5.39 -17.09 -20.00
C ARG A 355 5.92 -17.38 -18.60
N TRP A 356 5.42 -16.66 -17.59
CA TRP A 356 5.77 -16.85 -16.18
C TRP A 356 4.66 -17.55 -15.40
N THR A 357 3.47 -17.70 -15.98
CA THR A 357 2.28 -18.17 -15.26
C THR A 357 2.21 -19.69 -15.30
N ALA A 358 1.90 -20.31 -14.16
CA ALA A 358 1.71 -21.76 -14.07
C ALA A 358 0.47 -22.22 -14.87
N PRO A 359 0.48 -23.43 -15.47
CA PRO A 359 -0.63 -23.92 -16.29
C PRO A 359 -1.99 -23.91 -15.59
N GLU A 360 -2.08 -24.24 -14.29
CA GLU A 360 -3.33 -24.18 -13.53
C GLU A 360 -3.84 -22.76 -13.27
N ALA A 361 -2.93 -21.78 -13.22
CA ALA A 361 -3.26 -20.38 -13.07
C ALA A 361 -3.70 -19.76 -14.41
N ILE A 362 -3.12 -20.22 -15.53
CA ILE A 362 -3.59 -19.90 -16.88
C ILE A 362 -5.00 -20.46 -17.11
N GLN A 363 -5.18 -21.77 -16.90
CA GLN A 363 -6.39 -22.50 -17.29
C GLN A 363 -7.56 -22.29 -16.33
N TYR A 364 -7.30 -22.28 -15.01
CA TYR A 364 -8.33 -22.30 -13.98
C TYR A 364 -8.29 -21.10 -13.05
N ARG A 365 -7.42 -20.12 -13.30
CA ARG A 365 -7.22 -18.94 -12.42
C ARG A 365 -6.87 -19.30 -10.97
N LYS A 366 -6.24 -20.47 -10.77
CA LYS A 366 -5.85 -20.95 -9.44
C LYS A 366 -4.45 -20.47 -9.06
N PHE A 367 -4.37 -19.24 -8.56
CA PHE A 367 -3.13 -18.67 -8.02
C PHE A 367 -2.87 -19.15 -6.59
N THR A 368 -1.66 -19.67 -6.34
CA THR A 368 -1.20 -20.16 -5.04
C THR A 368 0.31 -19.94 -4.90
N SER A 369 0.88 -20.14 -3.71
CA SER A 369 2.35 -20.13 -3.54
C SER A 369 3.04 -21.14 -4.46
N SER A 370 2.36 -22.24 -4.84
CA SER A 370 2.89 -23.22 -5.80
C SER A 370 2.85 -22.74 -7.26
N SER A 371 1.93 -21.83 -7.62
CA SER A 371 2.01 -21.17 -8.93
C SER A 371 3.15 -20.13 -8.96
N ASP A 372 3.43 -19.46 -7.84
CA ASP A 372 4.62 -18.59 -7.74
C ASP A 372 5.93 -19.39 -7.81
N VAL A 373 5.96 -20.65 -7.33
CA VAL A 373 7.11 -21.54 -7.49
C VAL A 373 7.40 -21.82 -8.97
N TRP A 374 6.36 -22.02 -9.79
CA TRP A 374 6.53 -22.13 -11.25
C TRP A 374 7.19 -20.88 -11.83
N SER A 375 6.66 -19.70 -11.47
CA SER A 375 7.19 -18.41 -11.90
C SER A 375 8.64 -18.23 -11.42
N TYR A 376 8.97 -18.67 -10.21
CA TYR A 376 10.34 -18.67 -9.70
C TYR A 376 11.28 -19.55 -10.54
N GLY A 377 10.82 -20.71 -11.01
CA GLY A 377 11.58 -21.53 -11.95
C GLY A 377 11.92 -20.78 -13.25
N ILE A 378 10.99 -19.96 -13.76
CA ILE A 378 11.23 -19.08 -14.91
C ILE A 378 12.25 -17.98 -14.55
N VAL A 379 12.15 -17.37 -13.37
CA VAL A 379 13.16 -16.39 -12.88
C VAL A 379 14.55 -17.03 -12.77
N MET A 380 14.64 -18.28 -12.31
CA MET A 380 15.91 -19.02 -12.30
C MET A 380 16.50 -19.12 -13.71
N TRP A 381 15.67 -19.41 -14.70
CA TRP A 381 16.09 -19.47 -16.09
C TRP A 381 16.54 -18.09 -16.60
N GLU A 382 15.77 -17.02 -16.35
CA GLU A 382 16.13 -15.64 -16.70
C GLU A 382 17.47 -15.22 -16.09
N VAL A 383 17.74 -15.55 -14.82
CA VAL A 383 19.01 -15.20 -14.17
C VAL A 383 20.19 -15.93 -14.81
N MET A 384 20.04 -17.23 -15.09
CA MET A 384 21.09 -18.04 -15.67
C MET A 384 21.32 -17.73 -17.16
N SER A 385 20.30 -17.21 -17.87
CA SER A 385 20.41 -16.72 -19.25
C SER A 385 20.74 -15.23 -19.35
N TYR A 386 21.04 -14.56 -18.24
CA TYR A 386 21.34 -13.12 -18.20
C TYR A 386 20.23 -12.22 -18.76
N GLY A 387 18.97 -12.58 -18.51
CA GLY A 387 17.80 -11.77 -18.85
C GLY A 387 17.27 -11.98 -20.27
N GLU A 388 17.53 -13.16 -20.87
CA GLU A 388 16.84 -13.56 -22.09
C GLU A 388 15.33 -13.71 -21.86
N ARG A 389 14.55 -13.52 -22.92
CA ARG A 389 13.10 -13.70 -22.88
C ARG A 389 12.74 -15.19 -22.86
N PRO A 390 11.95 -15.67 -21.87
CA PRO A 390 11.49 -17.06 -21.86
C PRO A 390 10.62 -17.39 -23.09
N TYR A 391 10.89 -18.53 -23.75
CA TYR A 391 10.17 -19.01 -24.94
C TYR A 391 10.15 -18.00 -26.11
N TRP A 392 11.24 -17.24 -26.27
CA TRP A 392 11.30 -16.03 -27.09
C TRP A 392 10.82 -16.18 -28.55
N ASP A 393 10.91 -17.37 -29.14
CA ASP A 393 10.49 -17.70 -30.52
C ASP A 393 9.02 -18.09 -30.65
N MET A 394 8.30 -18.23 -29.54
CA MET A 394 6.93 -18.74 -29.50
C MET A 394 5.92 -17.61 -29.28
N SER A 395 4.73 -17.69 -29.89
CA SER A 395 3.60 -16.84 -29.49
C SER A 395 3.08 -17.24 -28.10
N ASN A 396 2.27 -16.40 -27.45
CA ASN A 396 1.70 -16.78 -26.14
C ASN A 396 0.79 -18.02 -26.25
N GLN A 397 0.10 -18.22 -27.37
CA GLN A 397 -0.70 -19.42 -27.60
C GLN A 397 0.18 -20.66 -27.78
N ASP A 398 1.30 -20.53 -28.48
CA ASP A 398 2.25 -21.63 -28.65
C ASP A 398 2.89 -22.02 -27.32
N VAL A 399 3.23 -21.05 -26.48
CA VAL A 399 3.74 -21.30 -25.12
C VAL A 399 2.74 -22.12 -24.31
N ILE A 400 1.45 -21.77 -24.35
CA ILE A 400 0.40 -22.53 -23.65
C ILE A 400 0.35 -23.97 -24.17
N ASN A 401 0.34 -24.15 -25.49
CA ASN A 401 0.28 -25.46 -26.12
C ASN A 401 1.51 -26.31 -25.77
N ALA A 402 2.71 -25.72 -25.80
CA ALA A 402 3.95 -26.40 -25.48
C ALA A 402 4.00 -26.84 -24.02
N ILE A 403 3.62 -25.96 -23.08
CA ILE A 403 3.56 -26.30 -21.65
C ILE A 403 2.61 -27.48 -21.41
N ASP A 404 1.45 -27.50 -22.08
CA ASP A 404 0.48 -28.58 -21.93
C ASP A 404 0.97 -29.92 -22.51
N GLN A 405 1.76 -29.86 -23.59
CA GLN A 405 2.49 -31.00 -24.19
C GLN A 405 3.78 -31.37 -23.43
N ASP A 406 3.92 -30.92 -22.18
CA ASP A 406 5.05 -31.18 -21.29
C ASP A 406 6.41 -30.64 -21.76
N TYR A 407 6.42 -29.72 -22.75
CA TYR A 407 7.62 -29.00 -23.12
C TYR A 407 8.08 -28.07 -21.99
N ARG A 408 9.38 -28.01 -21.76
CA ARG A 408 10.04 -27.11 -20.80
C ARG A 408 11.26 -26.46 -21.44
N LEU A 409 11.61 -25.27 -20.95
CA LEU A 409 12.80 -24.55 -21.43
C LEU A 409 14.06 -25.40 -21.23
N PRO A 410 14.99 -25.42 -22.21
CA PRO A 410 16.27 -26.09 -22.07
C PRO A 410 17.19 -25.35 -21.08
N PRO A 411 18.26 -25.99 -20.58
CA PRO A 411 19.25 -25.31 -19.75
C PRO A 411 19.91 -24.16 -20.53
N PRO A 412 20.09 -22.97 -19.92
CA PRO A 412 20.90 -21.91 -20.51
C PRO A 412 22.37 -22.34 -20.72
N PRO A 413 23.13 -21.64 -21.57
CA PRO A 413 24.57 -21.87 -21.72
C PRO A 413 25.30 -21.81 -20.37
N ASP A 414 26.25 -22.72 -20.17
CA ASP A 414 27.06 -22.84 -18.95
C ASP A 414 26.26 -23.03 -17.64
N CYS A 415 24.97 -23.39 -17.73
CA CYS A 415 24.13 -23.63 -16.57
C CYS A 415 24.53 -24.94 -15.87
N PRO A 416 24.85 -24.91 -14.56
CA PRO A 416 25.07 -26.12 -13.78
C PRO A 416 23.85 -27.04 -13.80
N THR A 417 24.07 -28.34 -13.99
CA THR A 417 22.99 -29.34 -14.08
C THR A 417 22.06 -29.29 -12.87
N VAL A 418 22.62 -29.09 -11.67
CA VAL A 418 21.85 -29.04 -10.42
C VAL A 418 20.86 -27.88 -10.37
N LEU A 419 21.18 -26.73 -11.00
CA LEU A 419 20.25 -25.59 -11.06
C LEU A 419 19.14 -25.86 -12.05
N HIS A 420 19.46 -26.44 -13.20
CA HIS A 420 18.44 -26.80 -14.18
C HIS A 420 17.48 -27.88 -13.67
N LEU A 421 17.98 -28.89 -12.94
CA LEU A 421 17.12 -29.88 -12.27
C LEU A 421 16.15 -29.22 -11.29
N LEU A 422 16.62 -28.24 -10.51
CA LEU A 422 15.75 -27.48 -9.62
C LEU A 422 14.71 -26.63 -10.39
N MET A 423 15.04 -26.08 -11.57
CA MET A 423 14.05 -25.45 -12.46
C MET A 423 12.98 -26.44 -12.90
N LEU A 424 13.38 -27.66 -13.31
CA LEU A 424 12.45 -28.71 -13.73
C LEU A 424 11.55 -29.18 -12.57
N ASP A 425 12.07 -29.21 -11.34
CA ASP A 425 11.27 -29.49 -10.14
C ASP A 425 10.23 -28.37 -9.88
N CYS A 426 10.59 -27.11 -10.13
CA CYS A 426 9.64 -25.98 -10.09
C CYS A 426 8.57 -26.08 -11.19
N TRP A 427 8.87 -26.72 -12.33
CA TRP A 427 7.96 -26.84 -13.47
C TRP A 427 7.23 -28.19 -13.58
N GLN A 428 7.07 -28.90 -12.47
CA GLN A 428 6.19 -30.08 -12.43
C GLN A 428 4.76 -29.69 -12.79
N LYS A 429 4.11 -30.49 -13.65
CA LYS A 429 2.71 -30.25 -14.08
C LYS A 429 1.77 -30.25 -12.88
N GLU A 430 1.90 -31.26 -12.02
CA GLU A 430 1.18 -31.34 -10.75
C GLU A 430 1.77 -30.38 -9.71
N ARG A 431 0.99 -29.36 -9.34
CA ARG A 431 1.40 -28.31 -8.38
C ARG A 431 1.89 -28.85 -7.03
N VAL A 432 1.38 -30.01 -6.59
CA VAL A 432 1.75 -30.63 -5.31
C VAL A 432 3.14 -31.28 -5.34
N GLN A 433 3.68 -31.53 -6.53
CA GLN A 433 5.02 -32.10 -6.72
C GLN A 433 6.11 -31.02 -6.77
N ARG A 434 5.73 -29.75 -6.92
CA ARG A 434 6.66 -28.62 -6.92
C ARG A 434 7.22 -28.42 -5.50
N PRO A 435 8.50 -28.08 -5.34
CA PRO A 435 9.07 -27.80 -4.04
C PRO A 435 8.47 -26.53 -3.43
N LYS A 436 8.35 -26.48 -2.11
CA LYS A 436 8.03 -25.25 -1.39
C LYS A 436 9.24 -24.30 -1.41
N PHE A 437 9.02 -23.00 -1.27
CA PHE A 437 10.11 -22.02 -1.22
C PHE A 437 11.16 -22.31 -0.11
N GLU A 438 10.75 -22.85 1.03
CA GLU A 438 11.68 -23.30 2.08
C GLU A 438 12.66 -24.39 1.59
N GLN A 439 12.18 -25.33 0.78
CA GLN A 439 12.98 -26.40 0.20
C GLN A 439 13.93 -25.84 -0.86
N ILE A 440 13.46 -24.88 -1.66
CA ILE A 440 14.28 -24.16 -2.66
C ILE A 440 15.43 -23.40 -1.98
N VAL A 441 15.13 -22.59 -0.95
CA VAL A 441 16.17 -21.88 -0.17
C VAL A 441 17.19 -22.86 0.38
N SER A 442 16.73 -23.97 0.96
CA SER A 442 17.61 -25.02 1.51
C SER A 442 18.49 -25.67 0.45
N ALA A 443 17.98 -25.87 -0.78
CA ALA A 443 18.74 -26.40 -1.90
C ALA A 443 19.84 -25.42 -2.35
N LEU A 444 19.50 -24.14 -2.51
CA LEU A 444 20.45 -23.09 -2.90
C LEU A 444 21.52 -22.87 -1.82
N ASP A 445 21.16 -22.87 -0.54
CA ASP A 445 22.12 -22.78 0.58
C ASP A 445 23.09 -23.97 0.61
N LYS A 446 22.67 -25.16 0.17
CA LYS A 446 23.58 -26.32 0.00
C LYS A 446 24.55 -26.11 -1.16
N MET A 447 24.09 -25.55 -2.28
CA MET A 447 24.93 -25.24 -3.43
C MET A 447 25.97 -24.16 -3.12
N ILE A 448 25.57 -23.10 -2.39
CA ILE A 448 26.47 -22.02 -1.95
C ILE A 448 27.54 -22.57 -1.00
N ARG A 449 27.17 -23.45 -0.05
CA ARG A 449 28.12 -24.08 0.89
C ARG A 449 29.04 -25.12 0.23
N LYS A 450 28.66 -25.67 -0.92
CA LYS A 450 29.45 -26.64 -1.69
C LYS A 450 29.55 -26.24 -3.17
N PRO A 451 30.34 -25.19 -3.51
CA PRO A 451 30.42 -24.66 -4.87
C PRO A 451 30.95 -25.68 -5.91
N SER A 452 31.63 -26.74 -5.48
CA SER A 452 32.05 -27.83 -6.37
C SER A 452 30.88 -28.50 -7.10
N ALA A 453 29.68 -28.53 -6.50
CA ALA A 453 28.47 -29.06 -7.14
C ALA A 453 28.02 -28.21 -8.34
N LEU A 454 28.46 -26.96 -8.45
CA LEU A 454 28.13 -26.06 -9.55
C LEU A 454 29.07 -26.22 -10.76
N LYS A 455 30.08 -27.10 -10.69
CA LYS A 455 31.04 -27.32 -11.80
C LYS A 455 30.53 -28.31 -12.86
N ALA A 456 29.54 -29.14 -12.52
CA ALA A 456 28.96 -30.07 -13.48
C ALA A 456 28.02 -29.30 -14.42
N ILE A 457 28.49 -29.04 -15.64
CA ILE A 457 27.70 -28.49 -16.74
C ILE A 457 27.09 -29.66 -17.48
N GLY A 458 25.79 -29.62 -17.75
CA GLY A 458 25.09 -30.74 -18.36
C GLY A 458 25.43 -30.90 -19.84
N THR A 459 26.27 -31.88 -20.18
CA THR A 459 26.18 -32.61 -21.46
C THR A 459 25.30 -33.83 -21.22
N GLY A 460 24.21 -33.96 -21.97
CA GLY A 460 23.05 -34.80 -21.64
C GLY A 460 23.35 -36.21 -21.11
N SER A 461 22.60 -36.62 -20.07
CA SER A 461 22.17 -38.01 -19.87
C SER A 461 21.16 -38.12 -18.72
N SER A 462 20.13 -38.96 -18.95
CA SER A 462 19.23 -39.62 -17.97
C SER A 462 17.89 -38.95 -17.56
N ARG A 463 17.01 -38.68 -18.53
CA ARG A 463 15.54 -38.91 -18.45
C ARG A 463 14.95 -38.95 -19.87
N PRO A 464 13.82 -39.65 -20.12
CA PRO A 464 13.46 -40.14 -21.44
C PRO A 464 13.29 -38.99 -22.43
N SER A 465 14.02 -39.12 -23.53
CA SER A 465 13.97 -38.28 -24.72
C SER A 465 12.53 -38.12 -25.21
N GLN A 466 11.94 -36.95 -24.95
CA GLN A 466 10.93 -36.42 -25.86
C GLN A 466 11.68 -35.97 -27.13
N PRO A 467 11.22 -36.31 -28.34
CA PRO A 467 11.88 -35.97 -29.61
C PRO A 467 12.17 -34.48 -29.81
N LEU A 468 11.51 -33.60 -29.04
CA LEU A 468 11.64 -32.15 -29.08
C LEU A 468 12.77 -31.58 -28.20
N LEU A 469 13.43 -32.42 -27.39
CA LEU A 469 14.44 -32.02 -26.39
C LEU A 469 15.86 -32.53 -26.70
N SER A 470 16.10 -33.03 -27.91
CA SER A 470 17.44 -33.48 -28.33
C SER A 470 18.37 -32.28 -28.56
N ASN A 471 19.16 -31.91 -27.55
CA ASN A 471 20.41 -31.16 -27.70
C ASN A 471 21.55 -32.10 -28.17
N CYS A 472 21.30 -32.96 -29.16
CA CYS A 472 22.41 -33.48 -29.94
C CYS A 472 23.03 -32.29 -30.69
N PRO A 473 24.37 -32.18 -30.78
CA PRO A 473 24.95 -31.35 -31.83
C PRO A 473 24.27 -31.72 -33.15
N PRO A 474 23.93 -30.74 -34.01
CA PRO A 474 23.32 -31.06 -35.29
C PRO A 474 24.18 -32.11 -35.98
N ASP A 475 23.58 -33.21 -36.41
CA ASP A 475 24.23 -34.12 -37.35
C ASP A 475 24.40 -33.35 -38.66
N PHE A 476 25.49 -32.59 -38.74
CA PHE A 476 25.87 -31.80 -39.93
C PHE A 476 25.83 -32.61 -41.24
N PRO A 477 26.09 -33.94 -41.27
CA PRO A 477 25.89 -34.76 -42.47
C PRO A 477 24.43 -34.87 -42.95
N SER A 478 23.45 -34.54 -42.11
CA SER A 478 22.01 -34.65 -42.39
C SER A 478 21.34 -33.30 -42.71
N LEU A 479 22.05 -32.18 -42.52
CA LEU A 479 21.51 -30.84 -42.75
C LEU A 479 21.81 -30.42 -44.19
N SER A 480 20.77 -30.08 -44.96
CA SER A 480 20.91 -29.82 -46.40
C SER A 480 21.05 -28.33 -46.74
N ASN A 481 20.59 -27.45 -45.85
CA ASN A 481 20.52 -26.01 -46.10
C ASN A 481 20.58 -25.19 -44.79
N THR A 482 20.79 -23.89 -44.95
CA THR A 482 20.89 -22.92 -43.84
C THR A 482 19.65 -22.89 -42.95
N HIS A 483 18.45 -23.06 -43.52
CA HIS A 483 17.20 -23.02 -42.76
C HIS A 483 17.05 -24.23 -41.84
N ASP A 484 17.40 -25.43 -42.34
CA ASP A 484 17.43 -26.67 -41.55
C ASP A 484 18.41 -26.54 -40.37
N TRP A 485 19.58 -25.94 -40.61
CA TRP A 485 20.56 -25.67 -39.56
C TRP A 485 20.05 -24.69 -38.51
N LEU A 486 19.46 -23.57 -38.94
CA LEU A 486 18.86 -22.61 -38.04
C LEU A 486 17.74 -23.26 -37.21
N ASP A 487 16.89 -24.10 -37.79
CA ASP A 487 15.87 -24.84 -37.06
C ASP A 487 16.46 -25.85 -36.07
N ALA A 488 17.53 -26.55 -36.47
CA ALA A 488 18.22 -27.52 -35.63
C ALA A 488 18.80 -26.87 -34.37
N ILE A 489 19.37 -25.66 -34.49
CA ILE A 489 19.85 -24.89 -33.33
C ILE A 489 18.78 -24.02 -32.68
N LYS A 490 17.51 -24.15 -33.07
CA LYS A 490 16.38 -23.33 -32.57
C LYS A 490 16.63 -21.83 -32.73
N MET A 491 17.09 -21.43 -33.92
CA MET A 491 17.33 -20.06 -34.38
C MET A 491 16.57 -19.78 -35.70
N GLY A 492 15.53 -20.57 -35.99
CA GLY A 492 14.72 -20.46 -37.21
C GLY A 492 14.05 -19.10 -37.42
N CYS A 493 13.89 -18.30 -36.37
CA CYS A 493 13.41 -16.93 -36.47
C CYS A 493 14.31 -16.01 -37.31
N TYR A 494 15.59 -16.37 -37.49
CA TYR A 494 16.57 -15.56 -38.21
C TYR A 494 16.74 -15.99 -39.67
N LYS A 495 15.90 -16.90 -40.18
CA LYS A 495 15.95 -17.35 -41.58
C LYS A 495 15.91 -16.17 -42.55
N GLU A 496 14.98 -15.25 -42.36
CA GLU A 496 14.87 -14.05 -43.21
C GLU A 496 16.12 -13.16 -43.11
N ASN A 497 16.70 -13.01 -41.91
CA ASN A 497 17.93 -12.24 -41.71
C ASN A 497 19.11 -12.85 -42.49
N PHE A 498 19.25 -14.17 -42.47
CA PHE A 498 20.29 -14.90 -43.21
C PHE A 498 20.04 -14.83 -44.73
N ASP A 499 18.80 -14.98 -45.18
CA ASP A 499 18.44 -14.87 -46.60
C ASP A 499 18.72 -13.47 -47.16
N GLN A 500 18.32 -12.41 -46.44
CA GLN A 500 18.56 -11.02 -46.84
C GLN A 500 20.06 -10.67 -46.91
N ALA A 501 20.88 -11.32 -46.08
CA ALA A 501 22.32 -11.17 -46.07
C ALA A 501 23.06 -12.05 -47.09
N GLY A 502 22.34 -12.89 -47.85
CA GLY A 502 22.93 -13.82 -48.81
C GLY A 502 23.69 -15.00 -48.17
N LEU A 503 23.43 -15.28 -46.89
CA LEU A 503 24.09 -16.33 -46.11
C LEU A 503 23.37 -17.66 -46.32
N ASN A 504 23.49 -18.23 -47.52
CA ASN A 504 22.72 -19.39 -47.95
C ASN A 504 23.48 -20.73 -47.92
N THR A 505 24.80 -20.71 -47.74
CA THR A 505 25.68 -21.90 -47.75
C THR A 505 26.47 -22.04 -46.46
N PHE A 506 26.75 -23.28 -46.06
CA PHE A 506 27.53 -23.56 -44.85
C PHE A 506 28.97 -23.06 -44.93
N ASP A 507 29.59 -23.03 -46.12
CA ASP A 507 30.92 -22.45 -46.30
C ASP A 507 30.96 -20.98 -45.89
N VAL A 508 30.02 -20.17 -46.40
CA VAL A 508 29.94 -18.73 -46.08
C VAL A 508 29.61 -18.52 -44.59
N ILE A 509 28.66 -19.30 -44.06
CA ILE A 509 28.25 -19.23 -42.65
C ILE A 509 29.41 -19.63 -41.73
N SER A 510 30.21 -20.61 -42.14
CA SER A 510 31.36 -21.06 -41.35
C SER A 510 32.32 -19.91 -41.10
N HIS A 511 32.48 -18.95 -42.01
CA HIS A 511 33.42 -17.84 -41.83
C HIS A 511 32.85 -16.65 -41.04
N MET A 512 31.58 -16.67 -40.66
CA MET A 512 30.96 -15.54 -39.96
C MET A 512 31.62 -15.24 -38.61
N THR A 513 31.73 -13.95 -38.31
CA THR A 513 32.21 -13.43 -37.03
C THR A 513 31.04 -12.92 -36.17
N LEU A 514 31.32 -12.59 -34.91
CA LEU A 514 30.33 -11.94 -34.04
C LEU A 514 29.80 -10.63 -34.63
N GLU A 515 30.67 -9.85 -35.28
CA GLU A 515 30.30 -8.59 -35.92
C GLU A 515 29.34 -8.81 -37.10
N ASP A 516 29.50 -9.88 -37.86
CA ASP A 516 28.61 -10.21 -38.98
C ASP A 516 27.22 -10.62 -38.47
N ILE A 517 27.15 -11.42 -37.40
CA ILE A 517 25.90 -11.80 -36.74
C ILE A 517 25.16 -10.55 -36.24
N GLN A 518 25.87 -9.59 -35.65
CA GLN A 518 25.29 -8.32 -35.21
C GLN A 518 24.80 -7.47 -36.39
N ARG A 519 25.55 -7.45 -37.50
CA ARG A 519 25.23 -6.67 -38.71
C ARG A 519 23.95 -7.15 -39.39
N ILE A 520 23.62 -8.45 -39.31
CA ILE A 520 22.38 -9.01 -39.88
C ILE A 520 21.15 -8.82 -38.96
N GLY A 521 21.26 -8.04 -37.89
CA GLY A 521 20.12 -7.65 -37.04
C GLY A 521 19.85 -8.59 -35.87
N ILE A 522 20.78 -9.50 -35.56
CA ILE A 522 20.68 -10.39 -34.39
C ILE A 522 21.27 -9.66 -33.19
N THR A 523 20.42 -9.01 -32.40
CA THR A 523 20.81 -8.17 -31.27
C THR A 523 20.88 -8.91 -29.93
N LEU A 524 20.20 -10.07 -29.83
CA LEU A 524 20.17 -10.88 -28.63
C LEU A 524 21.48 -11.65 -28.47
N VAL A 525 22.29 -11.29 -27.48
CA VAL A 525 23.65 -11.79 -27.30
C VAL A 525 23.71 -13.30 -27.04
N GLY A 526 22.76 -13.88 -26.31
CA GLY A 526 22.73 -15.33 -26.14
C GLY A 526 22.36 -16.08 -27.42
N HIS A 527 21.60 -15.45 -28.33
CA HIS A 527 21.40 -15.98 -29.68
C HIS A 527 22.68 -15.85 -30.51
N GLN A 528 23.38 -14.71 -30.39
CA GLN A 528 24.70 -14.53 -31.02
C GLN A 528 25.66 -15.63 -30.59
N LYS A 529 25.76 -15.92 -29.29
CA LYS A 529 26.59 -17.00 -28.74
C LYS A 529 26.15 -18.37 -29.24
N LYS A 530 24.85 -18.66 -29.27
CA LYS A 530 24.34 -19.96 -29.73
C LYS A 530 24.68 -20.20 -31.20
N ILE A 531 24.48 -19.18 -32.04
CA ILE A 531 24.81 -19.21 -33.47
C ILE A 531 26.33 -19.33 -33.64
N LEU A 532 27.13 -18.54 -32.92
CA LEU A 532 28.58 -18.56 -33.00
C LEU A 532 29.18 -19.89 -32.54
N ASN A 533 28.68 -20.48 -31.46
CA ASN A 533 29.09 -21.81 -30.99
C ASN A 533 28.74 -22.89 -32.03
N SER A 534 27.57 -22.79 -32.66
CA SER A 534 27.18 -23.71 -33.73
C SER A 534 28.05 -23.55 -34.98
N ILE A 535 28.42 -22.32 -35.35
CA ILE A 535 29.37 -22.01 -36.43
C ILE A 535 30.75 -22.62 -36.12
N GLN A 536 31.22 -22.55 -34.88
CA GLN A 536 32.48 -23.17 -34.48
C GLN A 536 32.44 -24.70 -34.65
N LEU A 537 31.34 -25.34 -34.24
CA LEU A 537 31.13 -26.78 -34.47
C LEU A 537 31.07 -27.11 -35.96
N MET A 538 30.41 -26.27 -36.75
CA MET A 538 30.32 -26.39 -38.21
C MET A 538 31.71 -26.32 -38.86
N ARG A 539 32.58 -25.38 -38.44
CA ARG A 539 33.98 -25.29 -38.91
C ARG A 539 34.77 -26.56 -38.66
N VAL A 540 34.65 -27.11 -37.45
CA VAL A 540 35.35 -28.35 -37.09
C VAL A 540 34.90 -29.51 -37.98
N HIS A 541 33.61 -29.57 -38.31
CA HIS A 541 33.08 -30.60 -39.21
C HIS A 541 33.52 -30.42 -40.67
N LEU A 542 33.43 -29.20 -41.22
CA LEU A 542 33.86 -28.92 -42.59
C LEU A 542 35.36 -29.18 -42.79
N ASN A 543 36.19 -28.83 -41.81
CA ASN A 543 37.64 -29.09 -41.86
C ASN A 543 38.02 -30.58 -41.74
N GLN A 544 37.12 -31.46 -41.27
CA GLN A 544 37.35 -32.91 -41.24
C GLN A 544 37.07 -33.59 -42.60
N LEU A 545 36.42 -32.88 -43.53
CA LEU A 545 36.05 -33.38 -44.86
C LEU A 545 37.06 -32.98 -45.95
N GLU A 546 38.05 -32.13 -45.66
CA GLU A 546 39.15 -31.87 -46.58
C GLU A 546 40.11 -33.08 -46.61
N PRO A 547 40.33 -33.72 -47.78
CA PRO A 547 41.32 -34.79 -47.88
C PRO A 547 42.72 -34.20 -47.70
N VAL A 548 43.49 -34.81 -46.79
CA VAL A 548 44.94 -34.60 -46.71
C VAL A 548 45.53 -34.96 -48.08
N GLU A 549 46.04 -33.97 -48.82
CA GLU A 549 46.84 -34.22 -50.01
C GLU A 549 48.07 -35.05 -49.60
N VAL A 550 48.19 -36.26 -50.16
CA VAL A 550 49.36 -37.16 -50.04
C VAL A 550 50.32 -36.88 -51.19
#